data_AF-A0AA87J0E7-F1
#
_entry.id   AF-A0AA87J0E7-F1
#
_cell.length_a   1.000
_cell.length_b   1.000
_cell.length_c   1.000
_cell.angle_alpha   90.00
_cell.angle_beta   90.00
_cell.angle_gamma   90.00
#
_symmetry.space_group_name_H-M   'P 1'
#
loop_
_entity.id
_entity.type
_entity.pdbx_description
1 polymer ?
#
loop_
_entity_poly.entity_id
_entity_poly.type
_entity_poly.pdbx_seq_one_letter_code
_entity_poly.pdbx_strand_id
1 'polypeptide(L)'
;MDDLVRQFFGGYFHQDWRLEYGSYKAAIEDFVRNAEPQQLDAVLEFVDTFLLSGDCEGFDMVRFEGFYNPKGDGLSKLDFLNAVKQSILSRNGSDFSSV
;
A
#
# COMPACT_ATOMS: atom_id res chain seq x y z
N MET A 1 -2.91 3.31 15.08
CA MET A 1 -3.20 3.54 13.64
C MET A 1 -1.89 3.63 12.87
N ASP A 2 -0.98 4.55 13.24
CA ASP A 2 0.35 4.66 12.62
C ASP A 2 1.16 3.36 12.59
N ASP A 3 1.07 2.50 13.60
CA ASP A 3 1.81 1.22 13.63
C ASP A 3 1.35 0.23 12.54
N LEU A 4 0.05 0.15 12.24
CA LEU A 4 -0.47 -0.74 11.18
C LEU A 4 -0.09 -0.23 9.79
N VAL A 5 -0.15 1.09 9.62
CA VAL A 5 0.30 1.76 8.39
C VAL A 5 1.81 1.60 8.20
N ARG A 6 2.59 1.67 9.30
CA ARG A 6 4.04 1.41 9.30
C ARG A 6 4.36 -0.05 8.97
N GLN A 7 3.60 -1.01 9.49
CA GLN A 7 3.79 -2.42 9.14
C GLN A 7 3.65 -2.65 7.63
N PHE A 8 2.74 -1.95 6.96
CA PHE A 8 2.65 -2.00 5.51
C PHE A 8 3.80 -1.24 4.82
N PHE A 9 3.87 0.08 4.98
CA PHE A 9 4.81 0.91 4.22
C PHE A 9 6.27 0.68 4.59
N GLY A 10 6.57 0.45 5.86
CA GLY A 10 7.92 0.12 6.32
C GLY A 10 8.26 -1.37 6.21
N GLY A 11 7.30 -2.24 6.56
CA GLY A 11 7.53 -3.69 6.60
C GLY A 11 7.61 -4.33 5.22
N TYR A 12 6.73 -3.97 4.28
CA TYR A 12 6.73 -4.54 2.92
C TYR A 12 7.58 -3.76 1.94
N PHE A 13 7.83 -2.46 2.18
CA PHE A 13 8.76 -1.65 1.39
C PHE A 13 10.04 -1.32 2.16
N HIS A 14 10.51 -2.23 3.02
CA HIS A 14 11.83 -2.20 3.66
C HIS A 14 12.98 -2.12 2.63
N GLN A 15 14.21 -1.86 3.07
CA GLN A 15 15.36 -1.63 2.19
C GLN A 15 15.58 -2.68 1.08
N ASP A 16 15.28 -3.95 1.37
CA ASP A 16 15.50 -5.09 0.47
C ASP A 16 14.23 -5.55 -0.27
N TRP A 17 13.13 -4.79 -0.18
CA TRP A 17 11.82 -5.18 -0.74
C TRP A 17 11.91 -5.63 -2.20
N ARG A 18 12.77 -4.99 -3.00
CA ARG A 18 12.90 -5.33 -4.43
C ARG A 18 13.55 -6.68 -4.65
N LEU A 19 14.45 -7.11 -3.76
CA LEU A 19 15.06 -8.44 -3.80
C LEU A 19 14.05 -9.52 -3.40
N GLU A 20 13.14 -9.21 -2.47
CA GLU A 20 12.14 -10.14 -1.95
C GLU A 20 10.94 -10.30 -2.90
N TYR A 21 10.34 -9.19 -3.34
CA TYR A 21 9.10 -9.19 -4.11
C TYR A 21 9.29 -8.99 -5.62
N GLY A 22 10.43 -8.45 -6.05
CA GLY A 22 10.74 -8.16 -7.46
C GLY A 22 10.00 -6.96 -8.07
N SER A 23 8.80 -6.62 -7.59
CA SER A 23 8.01 -5.47 -8.04
C SER A 23 7.13 -4.90 -6.93
N TYR A 24 6.79 -3.61 -7.01
CA TYR A 24 5.94 -2.96 -6.01
C TYR A 24 4.55 -3.61 -5.97
N LYS A 25 4.04 -4.09 -7.11
CA LYS A 25 2.75 -4.79 -7.20
C LYS A 25 2.78 -6.09 -6.40
N ALA A 26 3.84 -6.88 -6.55
CA ALA A 26 4.00 -8.13 -5.81
C ALA A 26 4.09 -7.90 -4.29
N ALA A 27 4.73 -6.80 -3.85
CA ALA A 27 4.75 -6.43 -2.43
C ALA A 27 3.35 -6.05 -1.91
N ILE A 28 2.55 -5.30 -2.69
CA ILE A 28 1.16 -4.99 -2.35
C ILE A 28 0.32 -6.27 -2.30
N GLU A 29 0.47 -7.16 -3.28
CA GLU A 29 -0.28 -8.42 -3.36
C GLU A 29 0.05 -9.34 -2.19
N ASP A 30 1.33 -9.44 -1.80
CA ASP A 30 1.73 -10.23 -0.63
C ASP A 30 1.13 -9.66 0.66
N PHE A 31 1.18 -8.34 0.85
CA PHE A 31 0.50 -7.69 1.99
C PHE A 31 -0.99 -7.99 2.00
N VAL A 32 -1.68 -7.74 0.89
CA VAL A 32 -3.13 -7.92 0.79
C VAL A 32 -3.54 -9.36 1.07
N ARG A 33 -2.75 -10.35 0.62
CA ARG A 33 -3.00 -11.77 0.89
C ARG A 33 -2.85 -12.12 2.36
N ASN A 34 -1.85 -11.58 3.05
CA ASN A 34 -1.46 -12.00 4.39
C ASN A 34 -1.99 -11.08 5.51
N ALA A 35 -2.52 -9.91 5.18
CA ALA A 35 -2.97 -8.92 6.16
C ALA A 35 -4.29 -9.32 6.84
N GLU A 36 -4.36 -9.01 8.13
CA GLU A 36 -5.60 -9.04 8.91
C GLU A 36 -6.54 -7.90 8.47
N PRO A 37 -7.88 -8.06 8.61
CA PRO A 37 -8.85 -7.04 8.20
C PRO A 37 -8.54 -5.63 8.73
N GLN A 38 -8.16 -5.52 10.00
CA GLN A 38 -7.81 -4.23 10.62
C GLN A 38 -6.58 -3.54 9.99
N GLN A 39 -5.63 -4.31 9.44
CA GLN A 39 -4.46 -3.75 8.75
C GLN A 39 -4.88 -3.19 7.38
N LEU A 40 -5.75 -3.92 6.67
CA LEU A 40 -6.30 -3.47 5.40
C LEU A 40 -7.13 -2.20 5.56
N ASP A 41 -8.00 -2.15 6.56
CA ASP A 41 -8.84 -0.98 6.85
C ASP A 41 -7.97 0.23 7.20
N ALA A 42 -6.97 0.06 8.06
CA ALA A 42 -6.07 1.15 8.45
C ALA A 42 -5.26 1.70 7.26
N VAL A 43 -4.76 0.83 6.38
CA VAL A 43 -4.04 1.26 5.17
C VAL A 43 -4.99 1.95 4.19
N LEU A 44 -6.20 1.44 4.02
CA LEU A 44 -7.20 2.01 3.13
C LEU A 44 -7.63 3.41 3.59
N GLU A 45 -7.97 3.59 4.87
CA GLU A 45 -8.31 4.90 5.45
C GLU A 45 -7.18 5.92 5.28
N PHE A 46 -5.94 5.47 5.52
CA PHE A 46 -4.76 6.31 5.36
C PHE A 46 -4.57 6.75 3.91
N VAL A 47 -4.63 5.82 2.96
CA VAL A 47 -4.51 6.09 1.53
C VAL A 47 -5.62 7.02 1.04
N ASP A 48 -6.86 6.81 1.51
CA ASP A 48 -8.01 7.62 1.14
C ASP A 48 -7.88 9.08 1.57
N THR A 49 -7.17 9.36 2.68
CA THR A 49 -6.91 10.75 3.10
C THR A 49 -6.16 11.55 2.02
N PHE A 50 -5.21 10.94 1.31
CA PHE A 50 -4.46 11.61 0.24
C PHE A 50 -5.23 11.62 -1.09
N LEU A 51 -5.91 10.53 -1.41
CA LEU A 51 -6.68 10.44 -2.65
C LEU A 51 -7.88 11.41 -2.65
N LEU A 52 -8.58 11.54 -1.53
CA LEU A 52 -9.76 12.41 -1.42
C LEU A 52 -9.40 13.90 -1.30
N SER A 53 -8.27 14.23 -0.65
CA SER A 53 -7.79 15.61 -0.59
C SER A 53 -7.13 16.07 -1.90
N GLY A 54 -6.71 15.14 -2.75
CA GLY A 54 -5.92 15.42 -3.96
C GLY A 54 -4.44 15.70 -3.68
N ASP A 55 -4.01 15.73 -2.42
CA ASP A 55 -2.61 16.00 -2.03
C ASP A 55 -1.76 14.72 -2.02
N CYS A 56 -1.73 13.99 -3.14
CA CYS A 56 -0.91 12.78 -3.24
C CYS A 56 0.60 13.07 -3.13
N GLU A 57 1.04 14.30 -3.41
CA GLU A 57 2.44 14.69 -3.26
C GLU A 57 2.86 14.84 -1.79
N GLY A 58 1.91 15.15 -0.90
CA GLY A 58 2.10 15.16 0.56
C GLY A 58 2.32 13.78 1.20
N PHE A 59 2.05 12.68 0.48
CA PHE A 59 2.38 11.33 0.96
C PHE A 59 3.90 11.14 1.02
N ASP A 60 4.43 10.76 2.18
CA ASP A 60 5.86 10.49 2.37
C ASP A 60 6.08 9.08 2.90
N MET A 61 6.66 8.22 2.06
CA MET A 61 7.04 6.84 2.39
C MET A 61 8.05 6.79 3.56
N VAL A 62 8.96 7.77 3.64
CA VAL A 62 10.05 7.78 4.62
C VAL A 62 9.52 7.94 6.05
N ARG A 63 8.37 8.59 6.24
CA ARG A 63 7.68 8.68 7.54
C ARG A 63 7.42 7.31 8.17
N PHE A 64 7.30 6.27 7.35
CA PHE A 64 7.01 4.90 7.76
C PHE A 64 8.23 3.99 7.67
N GLU A 65 9.43 4.54 7.50
CA GLU A 65 10.68 3.76 7.32
C GLU A 65 10.67 2.89 6.04
N GLY A 66 9.81 3.24 5.07
CA GLY A 66 9.76 2.61 3.75
C GLY A 66 10.74 3.24 2.76
N PHE A 67 11.19 2.43 1.80
CA PHE A 67 12.23 2.74 0.82
C PHE A 67 11.73 2.78 -0.63
N TYR A 68 10.46 2.46 -0.88
CA TYR A 68 9.91 2.52 -2.23
C TYR A 68 9.69 3.96 -2.71
N ASN A 69 10.16 4.25 -3.92
CA ASN A 69 9.95 5.52 -4.61
C ASN A 69 9.24 5.26 -5.94
N PRO A 70 7.93 5.61 -6.08
CA PRO A 70 7.16 5.39 -7.31
C PRO A 70 7.82 5.95 -8.58
N LYS A 71 8.55 7.07 -8.47
CA LYS A 71 9.25 7.68 -9.62
C LYS A 71 10.31 6.75 -10.23
N GLY A 72 10.88 5.85 -9.43
CA GLY A 72 11.85 4.86 -9.91
C GLY A 72 11.27 3.86 -10.91
N ASP A 73 9.94 3.66 -10.87
CA ASP A 73 9.19 2.80 -11.80
C ASP A 73 8.38 3.63 -12.82
N GLY A 74 8.66 4.94 -12.95
CA GLY A 74 7.96 5.84 -13.87
C GLY A 74 6.52 6.18 -13.44
N LEU A 75 6.20 6.00 -12.16
CA LEU A 75 4.86 6.22 -11.60
C LEU A 75 4.80 7.50 -10.76
N SER A 76 3.61 8.10 -10.70
CA SER A 76 3.30 9.12 -9.72
C SER A 76 2.95 8.51 -8.35
N LYS A 77 2.94 9.32 -7.28
CA LYS A 77 2.40 8.89 -5.99
C LYS A 77 0.91 8.57 -6.07
N LEU A 78 0.16 9.29 -6.91
CA LEU A 78 -1.24 9.01 -7.20
C LEU A 78 -1.43 7.60 -7.78
N ASP A 79 -0.61 7.20 -8.74
CA ASP A 79 -0.68 5.86 -9.34
C ASP A 79 -0.40 4.77 -8.30
N PHE A 80 0.60 4.98 -7.44
CA PHE A 80 0.93 4.06 -6.37
C PHE A 80 -0.19 3.93 -5.34
N LEU A 81 -0.70 5.05 -4.82
CA LEU A 81 -1.78 5.06 -3.83
C LEU A 81 -3.07 4.42 -4.40
N ASN A 82 -3.39 4.69 -5.66
CA ASN A 82 -4.49 3.99 -6.35
C ASN A 82 -4.24 2.49 -6.46
N ALA A 83 -3.02 2.05 -6.79
CA ALA A 83 -2.69 0.63 -6.86
C ALA A 83 -2.89 -0.09 -5.51
N VAL A 84 -2.49 0.54 -4.41
CA VAL A 84 -2.75 0.02 -3.05
C VAL A 84 -4.25 -0.11 -2.81
N LYS A 85 -5.01 0.97 -3.00
CA LYS A 85 -6.47 0.99 -2.80
C LYS A 85 -7.18 -0.08 -3.62
N GLN A 86 -6.89 -0.16 -4.92
CA GLN A 86 -7.54 -1.13 -5.81
C GLN A 86 -7.23 -2.57 -5.42
N SER A 87 -6.01 -2.86 -4.95
CA SER A 87 -5.64 -4.20 -4.51
C SER A 87 -6.41 -4.62 -3.25
N ILE A 88 -6.55 -3.72 -2.28
CA ILE A 88 -7.34 -3.96 -1.05
C ILE A 88 -8.83 -4.19 -1.38
N LEU A 89 -9.42 -3.32 -2.21
CA LEU A 89 -10.83 -3.42 -2.59
C LEU A 89 -11.14 -4.70 -3.38
N SER A 90 -10.20 -5.13 -4.23
CA SER A 90 -10.36 -6.36 -5.03
C SER A 90 -10.39 -7.61 -4.17
N ARG A 91 -9.60 -7.68 -3.09
CA ARG A 91 -9.68 -8.77 -2.10
C ARG A 91 -11.05 -8.81 -1.43
N ASN A 92 -11.49 -7.67 -0.91
CA ASN A 92 -12.77 -7.60 -0.20
C ASN A 92 -13.95 -7.97 -1.12
N GLY A 93 -13.95 -7.54 -2.39
CA GLY A 93 -14.97 -7.94 -3.37
C GLY A 93 -14.94 -9.44 -3.75
N SER A 94 -13.75 -10.07 -3.70
CA SER A 94 -13.58 -11.50 -3.96
C SER A 94 -14.09 -12.36 -2.78
N ASP A 95 -13.91 -11.88 -1.55
CA ASP A 95 -14.41 -12.54 -0.34
C ASP A 95 -15.95 -12.61 -0.32
N PHE A 96 -16.64 -11.60 -0.87
CA PHE A 96 -18.11 -11.60 -1.02
C PHE A 96 -18.64 -12.42 -2.21
N SER A 97 -17.78 -12.76 -3.18
CA SER A 97 -18.18 -13.55 -4.37
C SER A 97 -18.06 -15.06 -4.16
N SER A 98 -17.59 -15.49 -3.00
CA SER A 98 -17.34 -16.91 -2.65
C SER A 98 -18.44 -17.52 -1.75
N VAL A 99 -19.62 -16.89 -1.68
CA VAL A 99 -20.78 -17.33 -0.86
C VAL A 99 -21.93 -17.80 -1.75
#